data_AF-A0A0Q8DQB9-F1
#
_entry.id   AF-A0A0Q8DQB9-F1
#
_cell.length_a   1.000
_cell.length_b   1.000
_cell.length_c   1.000
_cell.angle_alpha   90.00
_cell.angle_beta   90.00
_cell.angle_gamma   90.00
#
_symmetry.space_group_name_H-M   'P 1'
#
loop_
_entity.id
_entity.type
_entity.pdbx_description
1 polymer ?
#
loop_
_entity_poly.entity_id
_entity_poly.type
_entity_poly.pdbx_seq_one_letter_code
_entity_poly.pdbx_strand_id
1 'polypeptide(L)'
;MSYQHPGWGQQPFTPEPPKTGGPKWAKKRVVIPAGAGLFLVGIMLGAAGSADVETAASAKPAPTVTKTVTAKPVEPTEDKADDKPKAEKAKKAEEPKKEADEKAKVPDFVGMGLQFAQDAAQEKGFYSLKSHDSTGRDRMQAFDRNWKVCSQNIKAGKTSSTDTTLDFGAVKLEEKCPASDKKAPEAAGGKMPNLVGESVNAARGALASGTSITVTDASEDRMVLMESNWKVCTQKPAAGAALNGQPVEFTAVKFEENC
;
A
#
# COMPACT_ATOMS: atom_id res chain seq x y z
N MET A 1 -22.00 9.33 40.99
CA MET A 1 -22.74 8.76 39.86
C MET A 1 -21.92 7.61 39.29
N SER A 2 -22.39 6.39 39.48
CA SER A 2 -21.75 5.16 39.00
C SER A 2 -22.08 4.97 37.53
N TYR A 3 -21.08 4.93 36.65
CA TYR A 3 -21.29 4.64 35.23
C TYR A 3 -21.38 3.12 35.04
N GLN A 4 -22.59 2.63 34.75
CA GLN A 4 -22.84 1.29 34.25
C GLN A 4 -22.26 1.18 32.83
N HIS A 5 -21.33 0.25 32.61
CA HIS A 5 -20.95 -0.16 31.25
C HIS A 5 -22.11 -0.96 30.62
N PRO A 6 -22.49 -0.73 29.35
CA PRO A 6 -23.38 -1.64 28.65
C PRO A 6 -22.64 -2.95 28.37
N GLY A 7 -23.15 -4.03 28.97
CA GLY A 7 -22.68 -5.39 28.72
C GLY A 7 -23.09 -5.83 27.32
N TRP A 8 -22.11 -5.99 26.43
CA TRP A 8 -22.34 -6.57 25.12
C TRP A 8 -22.58 -8.07 25.26
N GLY A 9 -23.82 -8.46 24.96
CA GLY A 9 -24.30 -9.84 25.00
C GLY A 9 -23.52 -10.76 24.08
N GLN A 10 -23.12 -11.90 24.63
CA GLN A 10 -22.65 -13.07 23.91
C GLN A 10 -23.74 -13.53 22.93
N GLN A 11 -23.48 -13.48 21.64
CA GLN A 11 -24.31 -14.20 20.65
C GLN A 11 -24.00 -15.70 20.80
N PRO A 12 -24.99 -16.59 20.98
CA PRO A 12 -24.72 -18.02 21.04
C PRO A 12 -24.25 -18.53 19.67
N PHE A 13 -23.02 -19.04 19.62
CA PHE A 13 -22.44 -19.68 18.45
C PHE A 13 -23.15 -21.02 18.21
N THR A 14 -24.04 -21.10 17.22
CA THR A 14 -24.54 -22.38 16.72
C THR A 14 -23.48 -23.00 15.81
N PRO A 15 -22.93 -24.19 16.12
CA PRO A 15 -22.00 -24.86 15.21
C PRO A 15 -22.73 -25.32 13.95
N GLU A 16 -22.15 -25.07 12.78
CA GLU A 16 -22.62 -25.64 11.51
C GLU A 16 -22.48 -27.17 11.51
N PRO A 17 -23.43 -27.92 10.94
CA PRO A 17 -23.29 -29.37 10.82
C PRO A 17 -22.21 -29.76 9.79
N PRO A 18 -21.52 -30.89 9.97
CA PRO A 18 -20.45 -31.32 9.09
C PRO A 18 -20.97 -31.60 7.67
N LYS A 19 -20.28 -31.07 6.66
CA LYS A 19 -20.56 -31.35 5.24
C LYS A 19 -20.14 -32.79 4.91
N THR A 20 -21.07 -33.73 5.02
CA THR A 20 -20.90 -35.09 4.51
C THR A 20 -21.28 -35.17 3.02
N GLY A 21 -20.33 -35.62 2.19
CA GLY A 21 -20.62 -36.36 0.95
C GLY A 21 -20.68 -35.57 -0.35
N GLY A 22 -19.54 -35.44 -1.04
CA GLY A 22 -19.52 -35.10 -2.47
C GLY A 22 -19.99 -36.28 -3.36
N PRO A 23 -20.53 -36.03 -4.57
CA PRO A 23 -21.18 -37.05 -5.38
C PRO A 23 -20.18 -38.05 -6.03
N LYS A 24 -20.51 -39.35 -5.95
CA LYS A 24 -19.69 -40.52 -6.32
C LYS A 24 -19.40 -40.73 -7.82
N TRP A 25 -19.49 -39.70 -8.66
CA TRP A 25 -19.28 -39.87 -10.11
C TRP A 25 -17.82 -39.71 -10.56
N ALA A 26 -16.94 -39.19 -9.69
CA ALA A 26 -15.52 -38.95 -10.00
C ALA A 26 -14.60 -40.19 -9.97
N LYS A 27 -15.16 -41.41 -10.10
CA LYS A 27 -14.38 -42.66 -10.18
C LYS A 27 -14.68 -43.44 -11.45
N LYS A 28 -14.41 -42.88 -12.63
CA LYS A 28 -14.19 -43.67 -13.86
C LYS A 28 -13.08 -43.06 -14.70
N ARG A 29 -11.95 -43.77 -14.75
CA ARG A 29 -10.82 -43.55 -15.68
C ARG A 29 -11.34 -43.73 -17.10
N VAL A 30 -11.29 -42.68 -17.92
CA VAL A 30 -11.48 -42.76 -19.36
C VAL A 30 -10.14 -42.43 -20.01
N VAL A 31 -9.58 -43.44 -20.67
CA VAL A 31 -8.37 -43.36 -21.51
C VAL A 31 -8.79 -42.76 -22.85
N ILE A 32 -8.20 -41.64 -23.26
CA ILE A 32 -8.40 -41.07 -24.60
C ILE A 32 -7.15 -41.41 -25.43
N PRO A 33 -7.27 -42.16 -26.55
CA PRO A 33 -6.16 -42.44 -27.44
C PRO A 33 -5.91 -41.27 -28.41
N ALA A 34 -4.66 -41.15 -28.86
CA ALA A 34 -4.18 -40.19 -29.85
C ALA A 34 -4.81 -40.40 -31.24
N GLY A 35 -5.06 -39.31 -31.97
CA GLY A 35 -5.44 -39.33 -33.40
C GLY A 35 -5.68 -37.93 -33.97
N ALA A 36 -5.04 -37.64 -35.10
CA ALA A 36 -4.79 -36.32 -35.71
C ALA A 36 -5.96 -35.63 -36.43
N GLY A 37 -5.81 -34.33 -36.73
CA GLY A 37 -6.65 -33.61 -37.71
C GLY A 37 -6.33 -32.11 -37.87
N LEU A 38 -5.59 -31.76 -38.93
CA LEU A 38 -5.30 -30.39 -39.42
C LEU A 38 -6.57 -29.63 -39.86
N PHE A 39 -6.67 -28.31 -39.57
CA PHE A 39 -7.49 -27.40 -40.40
C PHE A 39 -6.92 -25.96 -40.48
N LEU A 40 -6.28 -25.75 -41.63
CA LEU A 40 -6.11 -24.57 -42.50
C LEU A 40 -6.31 -23.12 -42.03
N VAL A 41 -5.31 -22.34 -42.43
CA VAL A 41 -5.19 -20.89 -42.61
C VAL A 41 -6.20 -20.32 -43.62
N GLY A 42 -6.70 -19.10 -43.38
CA GLY A 42 -6.80 -18.08 -44.45
C GLY A 42 -8.08 -17.24 -44.56
N ILE A 43 -7.85 -15.92 -44.71
CA ILE A 43 -8.57 -14.96 -45.59
C ILE A 43 -9.84 -14.31 -44.96
N MET A 44 -10.18 -13.01 -45.05
CA MET A 44 -9.97 -11.98 -46.09
C MET A 44 -10.13 -10.54 -45.55
N LEU A 45 -9.49 -9.59 -46.25
CA LEU A 45 -9.84 -8.17 -46.35
C LEU A 45 -11.31 -7.95 -46.78
N GLY A 46 -11.92 -6.85 -46.34
CA GLY A 46 -13.17 -6.36 -46.90
C GLY A 46 -13.35 -4.84 -46.71
N ALA A 47 -13.26 -4.10 -47.81
CA ALA A 47 -13.68 -2.70 -47.94
C ALA A 47 -14.64 -2.60 -49.13
N ALA A 48 -15.87 -2.12 -48.91
CA ALA A 48 -16.72 -1.45 -49.90
C ALA A 48 -18.06 -0.97 -49.27
N GLY A 49 -18.28 0.35 -49.31
CA GLY A 49 -19.49 1.04 -49.80
C GLY A 49 -20.90 0.65 -49.31
N SER A 50 -21.44 1.51 -48.43
CA SER A 50 -22.72 2.26 -48.50
C SER A 50 -24.01 1.63 -49.05
N ALA A 51 -25.05 1.52 -48.20
CA ALA A 51 -26.30 2.33 -48.26
C ALA A 51 -27.32 1.90 -47.16
N ASP A 52 -27.73 2.88 -46.34
CA ASP A 52 -29.05 3.17 -45.71
C ASP A 52 -29.95 2.03 -45.16
N VAL A 53 -30.66 2.10 -44.02
CA VAL A 53 -31.00 3.12 -43.00
C VAL A 53 -31.72 2.36 -41.84
N GLU A 54 -31.63 2.92 -40.63
CA GLU A 54 -32.66 2.94 -39.55
C GLU A 54 -32.30 2.38 -38.15
N THR A 55 -32.16 3.35 -37.24
CA THR A 55 -32.57 3.40 -35.83
C THR A 55 -31.65 2.92 -34.68
N ALA A 56 -31.44 3.91 -33.78
CA ALA A 56 -31.07 3.86 -32.36
C ALA A 56 -29.58 3.69 -31.98
N ALA A 57 -28.86 4.81 -31.85
CA ALA A 57 -27.57 4.89 -31.15
C ALA A 57 -27.69 5.68 -29.84
N SER A 58 -27.46 4.98 -28.74
CA SER A 58 -27.09 5.53 -27.43
C SER A 58 -25.58 5.78 -27.39
N ALA A 59 -25.18 6.84 -26.71
CA ALA A 59 -23.87 7.49 -26.78
C ALA A 59 -22.72 6.74 -26.07
N LYS A 60 -21.51 6.81 -26.65
CA LYS A 60 -20.22 6.66 -25.96
C LYS A 60 -19.17 7.58 -26.65
N PRO A 61 -18.25 8.24 -25.91
CA PRO A 61 -17.58 9.47 -26.37
C PRO A 61 -16.27 9.21 -27.16
N ALA A 62 -15.91 10.16 -28.02
CA ALA A 62 -14.64 10.24 -28.75
C ALA A 62 -13.86 11.52 -28.34
N PRO A 63 -12.51 11.52 -28.42
CA PRO A 63 -11.65 12.54 -27.81
C PRO A 63 -11.65 13.89 -28.56
N THR A 64 -11.68 14.98 -27.80
CA THR A 64 -11.58 16.37 -28.28
C THR A 64 -10.13 16.76 -28.53
N VAL A 65 -9.85 17.23 -29.74
CA VAL A 65 -8.55 17.79 -30.16
C VAL A 65 -8.40 19.21 -29.62
N THR A 66 -7.45 19.44 -28.71
CA THR A 66 -7.08 20.76 -28.20
C THR A 66 -6.14 21.46 -29.20
N LYS A 67 -6.53 22.64 -29.70
CA LYS A 67 -5.65 23.49 -30.51
C LYS A 67 -4.70 24.28 -29.61
N THR A 68 -3.40 24.05 -29.79
CA THR A 68 -2.32 24.85 -29.20
C THR A 68 -2.11 26.11 -30.03
N VAL A 69 -2.19 27.29 -29.41
CA VAL A 69 -1.78 28.57 -30.02
C VAL A 69 -0.37 28.89 -29.52
N THR A 70 0.57 28.88 -30.45
CA THR A 70 1.97 29.32 -30.25
C THR A 70 2.05 30.81 -30.51
N ALA A 71 2.36 31.61 -29.48
CA ALA A 71 2.74 33.02 -29.65
C ALA A 71 4.25 33.12 -29.93
N LYS A 72 4.62 33.87 -30.97
CA LYS A 72 6.01 34.17 -31.36
C LYS A 72 6.40 35.60 -30.90
N PRO A 73 7.67 35.87 -30.53
CA PRO A 73 8.11 36.98 -29.67
C PRO A 73 8.09 38.38 -30.28
N VAL A 74 8.03 39.41 -29.43
CA VAL A 74 8.30 40.81 -29.77
C VAL A 74 9.65 41.20 -29.17
N GLU A 75 10.61 41.56 -30.03
CA GLU A 75 11.88 42.18 -29.68
C GLU A 75 11.71 43.68 -29.36
N PRO A 76 12.66 44.29 -28.62
CA PRO A 76 12.47 45.55 -27.92
C PRO A 76 12.83 46.77 -28.77
N THR A 77 12.18 47.90 -28.51
CA THR A 77 12.66 49.21 -28.95
C THR A 77 12.62 50.17 -27.76
N GLU A 78 13.80 50.63 -27.36
CA GLU A 78 14.00 51.78 -26.48
C GLU A 78 13.60 53.07 -27.22
N ASP A 79 12.91 54.00 -26.54
CA ASP A 79 13.32 55.40 -26.47
C ASP A 79 12.46 56.22 -25.48
N LYS A 80 13.15 56.68 -24.42
CA LYS A 80 13.15 58.02 -23.79
C LYS A 80 11.88 58.65 -23.18
N ALA A 81 12.03 58.84 -21.85
CA ALA A 81 12.04 60.13 -21.12
C ALA A 81 10.71 60.76 -20.63
N ASP A 82 10.67 60.84 -19.28
CA ASP A 82 10.16 61.90 -18.41
C ASP A 82 8.67 62.28 -18.43
N ASP A 83 7.93 61.87 -17.39
CA ASP A 83 7.36 62.82 -16.41
C ASP A 83 6.77 62.09 -15.18
N LYS A 84 7.06 62.62 -13.99
CA LYS A 84 6.53 62.21 -12.67
C LYS A 84 5.65 63.38 -12.21
N PRO A 85 4.40 63.24 -11.70
CA PRO A 85 4.17 62.59 -10.39
C PRO A 85 2.72 62.07 -10.10
N LYS A 86 2.56 60.90 -9.47
CA LYS A 86 1.67 60.78 -8.29
C LYS A 86 1.87 59.47 -7.53
N ALA A 87 2.02 59.61 -6.22
CA ALA A 87 2.00 58.51 -5.28
C ALA A 87 0.64 57.81 -5.30
N GLU A 88 0.63 56.56 -5.75
CA GLU A 88 -0.47 55.62 -5.49
C GLU A 88 0.00 54.62 -4.44
N LYS A 89 -0.80 54.55 -3.38
CA LYS A 89 -0.63 53.74 -2.17
C LYS A 89 0.07 52.41 -2.43
N ALA A 90 1.17 52.19 -1.73
CA ALA A 90 1.69 50.87 -1.43
C ALA A 90 0.55 50.02 -0.87
N LYS A 91 0.03 49.10 -1.70
CA LYS A 91 -0.78 47.98 -1.26
C LYS A 91 0.13 47.18 -0.35
N LYS A 92 -0.07 47.33 0.96
CA LYS A 92 0.53 46.53 2.02
C LYS A 92 0.46 45.08 1.55
N ALA A 93 1.62 44.51 1.22
CA ALA A 93 1.76 43.08 1.06
C ALA A 93 1.26 42.48 2.38
N GLU A 94 0.16 41.77 2.31
CA GLU A 94 -0.33 40.95 3.39
C GLU A 94 0.77 39.90 3.61
N GLU A 95 1.52 40.05 4.71
CA GLU A 95 2.42 39.01 5.17
C GLU A 95 1.64 37.69 5.16
N PRO A 96 2.24 36.57 4.68
CA PRO A 96 1.65 35.27 4.87
C PRO A 96 1.39 35.14 6.37
N LYS A 97 0.12 35.12 6.74
CA LYS A 97 -0.32 34.82 8.09
C LYS A 97 0.32 33.47 8.40
N LYS A 98 1.36 33.49 9.24
CA LYS A 98 1.96 32.28 9.80
C LYS A 98 0.78 31.47 10.32
N GLU A 99 0.43 30.38 9.64
CA GLU A 99 -0.57 29.44 10.12
C GLU A 99 -0.18 29.16 11.56
N ALA A 100 -1.06 29.53 12.48
CA ALA A 100 -0.84 29.19 13.87
C ALA A 100 -0.75 27.67 13.88
N ASP A 101 0.34 27.11 14.40
CA ASP A 101 0.48 25.68 14.64
C ASP A 101 -0.74 25.23 15.46
N GLU A 102 -1.78 24.73 14.79
CA GLU A 102 -2.97 24.23 15.45
C GLU A 102 -2.53 23.02 16.27
N LYS A 103 -2.96 22.96 17.53
CA LYS A 103 -2.54 21.93 18.46
C LYS A 103 -3.76 21.22 19.02
N ALA A 104 -3.68 19.90 19.03
CA ALA A 104 -4.72 19.05 19.59
C ALA A 104 -4.12 18.05 20.58
N LYS A 105 -4.95 17.59 21.52
CA LYS A 105 -4.59 16.44 22.37
C LYS A 105 -4.74 15.16 21.56
N VAL A 106 -3.71 14.34 21.56
CA VAL A 106 -3.72 13.02 20.91
C VAL A 106 -4.59 12.06 21.73
N PRO A 107 -5.65 11.47 21.15
CA PRO A 107 -6.44 10.42 21.80
C PRO A 107 -5.64 9.15 22.12
N ASP A 108 -6.24 8.28 22.93
CA ASP A 108 -5.78 6.90 23.06
C ASP A 108 -6.44 6.05 21.98
N PHE A 109 -5.63 5.55 21.05
CA PHE A 109 -6.06 4.75 19.92
C PHE A 109 -5.82 3.25 20.13
N VAL A 110 -5.06 2.87 21.16
CA VAL A 110 -4.68 1.47 21.38
C VAL A 110 -5.93 0.63 21.66
N GLY A 111 -6.05 -0.49 20.95
CA GLY A 111 -7.20 -1.39 21.02
C GLY A 111 -8.36 -1.03 20.08
N MET A 112 -8.33 0.13 19.42
CA MET A 112 -9.31 0.48 18.40
C MET A 112 -9.09 -0.31 17.10
N GLY A 113 -10.14 -0.43 16.28
CA GLY A 113 -9.97 -0.79 14.87
C GLY A 113 -9.24 0.33 14.11
N LEU A 114 -8.36 -0.02 13.16
CA LEU A 114 -7.47 0.95 12.52
C LEU A 114 -8.23 2.07 11.78
N GLN A 115 -9.27 1.73 11.02
CA GLN A 115 -10.11 2.74 10.35
C GLN A 115 -10.70 3.73 11.36
N PHE A 116 -11.24 3.22 12.47
CA PHE A 116 -11.85 4.06 13.49
C PHE A 116 -10.82 4.97 14.17
N ALA A 117 -9.60 4.45 14.41
CA ALA A 117 -8.51 5.25 14.96
C ALA A 117 -8.11 6.40 14.01
N GLN A 118 -8.01 6.13 12.72
CA GLN A 118 -7.71 7.16 11.72
C GLN A 118 -8.82 8.22 11.65
N ASP A 119 -10.10 7.80 11.61
CA ASP A 119 -11.24 8.71 11.59
C ASP A 119 -11.25 9.60 12.85
N ALA A 120 -11.04 9.00 14.03
CA ALA A 120 -10.96 9.72 15.30
C ALA A 120 -9.75 10.68 15.39
N ALA A 121 -8.64 10.35 14.71
CA ALA A 121 -7.49 11.24 14.62
C ALA A 121 -7.79 12.46 13.73
N GLN A 122 -8.44 12.25 12.59
CA GLN A 122 -8.86 13.31 11.67
C GLN A 122 -9.90 14.25 12.30
N GLU A 123 -10.84 13.72 13.10
CA GLU A 123 -11.76 14.53 13.89
C GLU A 123 -11.05 15.48 14.89
N LYS A 124 -9.81 15.17 15.28
CA LYS A 124 -8.96 16.03 16.11
C LYS A 124 -8.03 16.95 15.30
N GLY A 125 -8.13 16.91 13.97
CA GLY A 125 -7.31 17.71 13.06
C GLY A 125 -6.01 17.04 12.63
N PHE A 126 -5.72 15.79 13.03
CA PHE A 126 -4.53 15.09 12.57
C PHE A 126 -4.82 14.41 11.23
N TYR A 127 -4.29 14.98 10.14
CA TYR A 127 -4.47 14.44 8.79
C TYR A 127 -3.25 13.69 8.25
N SER A 128 -2.07 13.93 8.83
CA SER A 128 -0.86 13.16 8.50
C SER A 128 -0.89 11.85 9.26
N LEU A 129 -1.43 10.80 8.64
CA LEU A 129 -1.58 9.48 9.25
C LEU A 129 -0.76 8.43 8.51
N LYS A 130 -0.11 7.57 9.28
CA LYS A 130 0.58 6.37 8.82
C LYS A 130 0.13 5.18 9.65
N SER A 131 0.31 4.00 9.08
CA SER A 131 0.16 2.77 9.81
C SER A 131 1.09 1.71 9.24
N HIS A 132 1.49 0.79 10.11
CA HIS A 132 2.40 -0.29 9.75
C HIS A 132 2.07 -1.57 10.52
N ASP A 133 2.55 -2.70 10.03
CA ASP A 133 2.30 -4.01 10.64
C ASP A 133 3.23 -4.20 11.85
N SER A 134 2.66 -4.16 13.05
CA SER A 134 3.40 -4.31 14.30
C SER A 134 4.09 -5.66 14.46
N THR A 135 3.72 -6.66 13.66
CA THR A 135 4.42 -7.95 13.66
C THR A 135 5.79 -7.90 12.96
N GLY A 136 6.11 -6.78 12.28
CA GLY A 136 7.33 -6.59 11.52
C GLY A 136 7.34 -7.31 10.18
N ARG A 137 6.22 -7.92 9.77
CA ARG A 137 6.14 -8.69 8.51
C ARG A 137 5.88 -7.81 7.30
N ASP A 138 5.69 -6.51 7.51
CA ASP A 138 5.41 -5.54 6.47
C ASP A 138 4.24 -5.99 5.58
N ARG A 139 3.11 -6.38 6.19
CA ARG A 139 1.90 -6.73 5.45
C ARG A 139 1.15 -5.48 5.05
N MET A 140 0.72 -5.43 3.79
CA MET A 140 -0.11 -4.35 3.28
C MET A 140 -1.48 -4.31 3.99
N GLN A 141 -1.81 -3.14 4.53
CA GLN A 141 -3.07 -2.88 5.22
C GLN A 141 -4.13 -2.43 4.20
N ALA A 142 -4.51 -3.31 3.27
CA ALA A 142 -5.44 -2.95 2.19
C ALA A 142 -6.87 -2.68 2.68
N PHE A 143 -7.24 -3.21 3.84
CA PHE A 143 -8.56 -3.06 4.44
C PHE A 143 -8.42 -2.79 5.94
N ASP A 144 -8.30 -1.52 6.32
CA ASP A 144 -8.03 -1.08 7.70
C ASP A 144 -9.04 -1.60 8.73
N ARG A 145 -10.26 -1.90 8.31
CA ARG A 145 -11.29 -2.55 9.16
C ARG A 145 -10.91 -3.94 9.65
N ASN A 146 -9.97 -4.62 8.98
CA ASN A 146 -9.45 -5.93 9.36
C ASN A 146 -8.20 -5.83 10.27
N TRP A 147 -7.90 -4.64 10.77
CA TRP A 147 -6.75 -4.36 11.60
C TRP A 147 -7.16 -3.66 12.89
N LYS A 148 -6.38 -3.88 13.95
CA LYS A 148 -6.50 -3.20 15.23
C LYS A 148 -5.18 -2.58 15.64
N VAL A 149 -5.26 -1.40 16.27
CA VAL A 149 -4.10 -0.64 16.75
C VAL A 149 -3.55 -1.28 18.01
N CYS A 150 -2.24 -1.51 18.01
CA CYS A 150 -1.48 -2.05 19.13
C CYS A 150 -0.54 -1.02 19.75
N SER A 151 -0.10 -0.04 18.97
CA SER A 151 0.81 1.02 19.39
C SER A 151 0.49 2.32 18.65
N GLN A 152 0.89 3.43 19.26
CA GLN A 152 0.90 4.74 18.64
C GLN A 152 2.23 5.43 18.95
N ASN A 153 2.82 6.10 17.98
CA ASN A 153 4.11 6.78 18.14
C ASN A 153 4.05 7.94 19.16
N ILE A 154 2.92 8.65 19.23
CA ILE A 154 2.68 9.74 20.16
C ILE A 154 1.79 9.28 21.30
N LYS A 155 2.27 9.39 22.55
CA LYS A 155 1.50 9.00 23.74
C LYS A 155 0.16 9.74 23.83
N ALA A 156 -0.89 9.01 24.22
CA ALA A 156 -2.20 9.56 24.50
C ALA A 156 -2.14 10.72 25.52
N GLY A 157 -3.01 11.70 25.35
CA GLY A 157 -3.11 12.90 26.17
C GLY A 157 -2.05 13.98 25.89
N LYS A 158 -1.00 13.67 25.12
CA LYS A 158 0.01 14.66 24.72
C LYS A 158 -0.63 15.67 23.76
N THR A 159 -0.38 16.95 24.01
CA THR A 159 -0.70 18.01 23.04
C THR A 159 0.39 18.07 21.97
N SER A 160 0.01 17.92 20.71
CA SER A 160 0.92 17.95 19.55
C SER A 160 0.35 18.88 18.47
N SER A 161 1.22 19.39 17.58
CA SER A 161 0.76 20.09 16.37
C SER A 161 -0.06 19.13 15.51
N THR A 162 -1.16 19.59 14.92
CA THR A 162 -2.01 18.84 13.99
C THR A 162 -1.26 18.39 12.72
N ASP A 163 -0.15 19.05 12.38
CA ASP A 163 0.75 18.66 11.30
C ASP A 163 1.66 17.47 11.66
N THR A 164 1.65 17.04 12.92
CA THR A 164 2.44 15.89 13.36
C THR A 164 1.92 14.62 12.71
N THR A 165 2.82 13.84 12.11
CA THR A 165 2.46 12.50 11.63
C THR A 165 2.17 11.55 12.80
N LEU A 166 0.94 11.06 12.89
CA LEU A 166 0.60 9.94 13.75
C LEU A 166 0.86 8.64 13.01
N ASP A 167 1.54 7.71 13.65
CA ASP A 167 1.84 6.39 13.12
C ASP A 167 1.27 5.32 14.05
N PHE A 168 0.44 4.44 13.49
CA PHE A 168 -0.24 3.36 14.18
C PHE A 168 0.38 2.02 13.84
N GLY A 169 1.00 1.37 14.83
CA GLY A 169 1.34 -0.03 14.69
C GLY A 169 0.10 -0.88 14.90
N ALA A 170 -0.21 -1.73 13.92
CA ALA A 170 -1.42 -2.53 13.89
C ALA A 170 -1.17 -4.01 13.60
N VAL A 171 -2.08 -4.86 14.04
CA VAL A 171 -2.12 -6.30 13.72
C VAL A 171 -3.50 -6.69 13.19
N LYS A 172 -3.64 -7.87 12.59
CA LYS A 172 -4.97 -8.35 12.19
C LYS A 172 -5.85 -8.57 13.42
N LEU A 173 -7.18 -8.50 13.24
CA LEU A 173 -8.14 -8.57 14.36
C LEU A 173 -7.93 -9.80 15.26
N GLU A 174 -7.64 -10.96 14.67
CA GLU A 174 -7.48 -12.25 15.35
C GLU A 174 -6.08 -12.41 15.99
N GLU A 175 -5.14 -11.53 15.68
CA GLU A 175 -3.76 -11.61 16.17
C GLU A 175 -3.61 -10.93 17.53
N LYS A 176 -2.64 -11.37 18.32
CA LYS A 176 -2.30 -10.71 19.58
C LYS A 176 -1.35 -9.56 19.28
N CYS A 177 -1.57 -8.42 19.94
CA CYS A 177 -0.61 -7.34 19.91
C CYS A 177 0.72 -7.82 20.49
N PRO A 178 1.86 -7.54 19.83
CA PRO A 178 3.16 -7.87 20.38
C PRO A 178 3.44 -7.02 21.63
N ALA A 179 4.33 -7.51 22.50
CA ALA A 179 4.73 -6.78 23.71
C ALA A 179 5.38 -5.42 23.38
N SER A 180 6.03 -5.34 22.22
CA SER A 180 6.61 -4.13 21.67
C SER A 180 6.41 -4.12 20.16
N ASP A 181 6.20 -2.94 19.61
CA ASP A 181 6.10 -2.72 18.18
C ASP A 181 7.42 -3.10 17.49
N LYS A 182 7.36 -3.97 16.47
CA LYS A 182 8.56 -4.37 15.76
C LYS A 182 8.95 -3.30 14.75
N LYS A 183 10.11 -2.69 14.97
CA LYS A 183 10.70 -1.77 14.01
C LYS A 183 11.11 -2.51 12.75
N ALA A 184 10.84 -1.93 11.58
CA ALA A 184 11.35 -2.43 10.32
C ALA A 184 12.90 -2.53 10.36
N PRO A 185 13.49 -3.59 9.80
CA PRO A 185 14.94 -3.70 9.68
C PRO A 185 15.49 -2.56 8.81
N GLU A 186 16.53 -1.88 9.27
CA GLU A 186 17.16 -0.75 8.56
C GLU A 186 18.49 -1.17 7.93
N ALA A 187 18.75 -0.67 6.71
CA ALA A 187 20.04 -0.83 6.05
C ALA A 187 21.16 -0.17 6.89
N ALA A 188 22.16 -0.95 7.30
CA ALA A 188 23.29 -0.44 8.05
C ALA A 188 24.36 0.15 7.11
N GLY A 189 24.13 1.35 6.56
CA GLY A 189 25.17 2.18 5.93
C GLY A 189 26.05 1.45 4.89
N GLY A 190 25.41 0.74 3.94
CA GLY A 190 26.12 -0.04 2.92
C GLY A 190 26.62 -1.41 3.39
N LYS A 191 26.18 -1.89 4.56
CA LYS A 191 26.38 -3.27 5.03
C LYS A 191 25.08 -4.05 5.02
N MET A 192 25.20 -5.35 4.83
CA MET A 192 24.11 -6.30 4.84
C MET A 192 23.53 -6.42 6.26
N PRO A 193 22.25 -6.07 6.49
CA PRO A 193 21.61 -6.29 7.79
C PRO A 193 21.47 -7.78 8.11
N ASN A 194 21.25 -8.12 9.38
CA ASN A 194 20.79 -9.46 9.74
C ASN A 194 19.28 -9.53 9.51
N LEU A 195 18.87 -10.28 8.49
CA LEU A 195 17.48 -10.41 8.03
C LEU A 195 16.92 -11.82 8.27
N VAL A 196 17.71 -12.72 8.88
CA VAL A 196 17.23 -14.07 9.23
C VAL A 196 16.09 -13.98 10.25
N GLY A 197 14.97 -14.65 9.94
CA GLY A 197 13.74 -14.62 10.74
C GLY A 197 12.78 -13.47 10.39
N GLU A 198 13.23 -12.45 9.65
CA GLU A 198 12.37 -11.39 9.14
C GLU A 198 11.52 -11.89 7.97
N SER A 199 10.40 -11.21 7.70
CA SER A 199 9.63 -11.55 6.50
C SER A 199 10.43 -11.22 5.24
N VAL A 200 10.18 -11.95 4.15
CA VAL A 200 10.84 -11.65 2.87
C VAL A 200 10.50 -10.23 2.40
N ASN A 201 9.28 -9.75 2.65
CA ASN A 201 8.87 -8.40 2.27
C ASN A 201 9.62 -7.33 3.08
N ALA A 202 9.73 -7.53 4.40
CA ALA A 202 10.50 -6.63 5.27
C ALA A 202 11.99 -6.65 4.92
N ALA A 203 12.54 -7.83 4.61
CA ALA A 203 13.93 -7.99 4.16
C ALA A 203 14.19 -7.23 2.85
N ARG A 204 13.24 -7.25 1.91
CA ARG A 204 13.32 -6.46 0.67
C ARG A 204 13.27 -4.96 0.95
N GLY A 205 12.35 -4.51 1.81
CA GLY A 205 12.22 -3.11 2.21
C GLY A 205 13.44 -2.57 2.96
N ALA A 206 14.21 -3.44 3.63
CA ALA A 206 15.44 -3.09 4.33
C ALA A 206 16.64 -2.86 3.42
N LEU A 207 16.56 -3.24 2.14
CA LEU A 207 17.65 -3.10 1.17
C LEU A 207 17.39 -1.90 0.24
N ALA A 208 18.45 -1.39 -0.40
CA ALA A 208 18.29 -0.33 -1.39
C ALA A 208 17.38 -0.81 -2.53
N SER A 209 16.51 0.07 -3.04
CA SER A 209 15.50 -0.29 -4.05
C SER A 209 16.06 -0.87 -5.35
N GLY A 210 17.32 -0.58 -5.68
CA GLY A 210 18.04 -1.15 -6.83
C GLY A 210 18.72 -2.51 -6.57
N THR A 211 18.59 -3.08 -5.37
CA THR A 211 19.24 -4.35 -5.02
C THR A 211 18.58 -5.50 -5.77
N SER A 212 19.38 -6.25 -6.54
CA SER A 212 18.93 -7.50 -7.16
C SER A 212 18.77 -8.57 -6.08
N ILE A 213 17.55 -9.08 -5.89
CA ILE A 213 17.23 -10.05 -4.83
C ILE A 213 16.62 -11.30 -5.46
N THR A 214 17.22 -12.45 -5.16
CA THR A 214 16.69 -13.78 -5.48
C THR A 214 16.19 -14.43 -4.19
N VAL A 215 14.98 -15.01 -4.23
CA VAL A 215 14.40 -15.72 -3.09
C VAL A 215 14.04 -17.13 -3.52
N THR A 216 14.53 -18.11 -2.77
CA THR A 216 14.30 -19.54 -3.02
C THR A 216 13.58 -20.17 -1.82
N ASP A 217 12.53 -20.95 -2.08
CA ASP A 217 11.91 -21.76 -1.03
C ASP A 217 12.89 -22.85 -0.58
N ALA A 218 13.20 -22.92 0.71
CA ALA A 218 14.12 -23.92 1.26
C ALA A 218 13.50 -25.31 1.40
N SER A 219 12.18 -25.43 1.22
CA SER A 219 11.41 -26.65 1.53
C SER A 219 10.93 -27.38 0.27
N GLU A 220 9.99 -26.79 -0.48
CA GLU A 220 9.22 -27.49 -1.53
C GLU A 220 9.39 -26.86 -2.92
N ASP A 221 10.40 -26.01 -3.12
CA ASP A 221 10.63 -25.26 -4.37
C ASP A 221 9.40 -24.45 -4.86
N ARG A 222 8.57 -23.94 -3.94
CA ARG A 222 7.40 -23.15 -4.30
C ARG A 222 7.77 -21.72 -4.67
N MET A 223 6.91 -21.08 -5.45
CA MET A 223 7.04 -19.64 -5.73
C MET A 223 6.72 -18.80 -4.49
N VAL A 224 7.63 -17.89 -4.15
CA VAL A 224 7.45 -16.90 -3.07
C VAL A 224 6.69 -15.70 -3.62
N LEU A 225 5.34 -15.78 -3.62
CA LEU A 225 4.49 -14.72 -4.17
C LEU A 225 4.08 -13.66 -3.14
N MET A 226 3.50 -14.10 -2.02
CA MET A 226 3.06 -13.20 -0.94
C MET A 226 4.18 -13.11 0.11
N GLU A 227 5.21 -12.33 -0.17
CA GLU A 227 6.47 -12.30 0.60
C GLU A 227 6.30 -12.08 2.11
N SER A 228 5.28 -11.35 2.55
CA SER A 228 4.99 -11.15 3.98
C SER A 228 4.55 -12.43 4.73
N ASN A 229 4.20 -13.50 4.01
CA ASN A 229 3.87 -14.82 4.57
C ASN A 229 5.08 -15.76 4.67
N TRP A 230 6.25 -15.31 4.23
CA TRP A 230 7.49 -16.08 4.20
C TRP A 230 8.53 -15.42 5.10
N LYS A 231 9.33 -16.23 5.80
CA LYS A 231 10.46 -15.79 6.62
C LYS A 231 11.77 -16.21 6.01
N VAL A 232 12.79 -15.36 6.11
CA VAL A 232 14.15 -15.65 5.64
C VAL A 232 14.81 -16.66 6.56
N CYS A 233 15.34 -17.75 6.01
CA CYS A 233 16.11 -18.77 6.72
C CYS A 233 17.62 -18.51 6.64
N THR A 234 18.11 -18.22 5.43
CA THR A 234 19.50 -17.86 5.21
C THR A 234 19.60 -16.67 4.26
N GLN A 235 20.71 -15.95 4.36
CA GLN A 235 21.01 -14.80 3.53
C GLN A 235 22.43 -14.86 2.99
N LYS A 236 22.61 -14.31 1.80
CA LYS A 236 23.90 -14.09 1.18
C LYS A 236 23.88 -12.74 0.48
N PRO A 237 24.84 -11.84 0.72
CA PRO A 237 25.96 -11.96 1.64
C PRO A 237 25.56 -12.15 3.12
N ALA A 238 26.50 -12.63 3.93
CA ALA A 238 26.28 -12.77 5.37
C ALA A 238 26.08 -11.39 6.02
N ALA A 239 25.40 -11.37 7.17
CA ALA A 239 25.20 -10.15 7.94
C ALA A 239 26.55 -9.44 8.22
N GLY A 240 26.56 -8.11 8.08
CA GLY A 240 27.75 -7.26 8.24
C GLY A 240 28.66 -7.18 7.01
N ALA A 241 28.47 -8.01 5.98
CA ALA A 241 29.22 -7.92 4.73
C ALA A 241 28.88 -6.61 3.99
N ALA A 242 29.84 -6.07 3.22
CA ALA A 242 29.61 -4.88 2.43
C ALA A 242 28.63 -5.16 1.27
N LEU A 243 27.70 -4.24 1.03
CA LEU A 243 26.79 -4.19 -0.11
C LEU A 243 27.37 -3.24 -1.16
N ASN A 244 28.07 -3.82 -2.15
CA ASN A 244 28.74 -3.09 -3.24
C ASN A 244 27.97 -3.21 -4.56
N GLY A 245 26.66 -3.50 -4.50
CA GLY A 245 25.81 -3.70 -5.67
C GLY A 245 25.75 -5.15 -6.19
N GLN A 246 26.38 -6.10 -5.50
CA GLN A 246 26.19 -7.52 -5.83
C GLN A 246 24.76 -8.00 -5.55
N PRO A 247 24.28 -9.04 -6.25
CA PRO A 247 23.00 -9.67 -5.93
C PRO A 247 22.95 -10.22 -4.51
N VAL A 248 21.76 -10.18 -3.92
CA VAL A 248 21.42 -10.77 -2.62
C VAL A 248 20.58 -12.01 -2.85
N GLU A 249 20.89 -13.10 -2.16
CA GLU A 249 20.14 -14.35 -2.18
C GLU A 249 19.56 -14.60 -0.80
N PHE A 250 18.28 -14.95 -0.75
CA PHE A 250 17.61 -15.45 0.44
C PHE A 250 17.10 -16.87 0.19
N THR A 251 17.25 -17.74 1.18
CA THR A 251 16.35 -18.89 1.31
C THR A 251 15.22 -18.52 2.26
N ALA A 252 14.02 -19.01 2.00
CA ALA A 252 12.85 -18.69 2.80
C ALA A 252 11.92 -19.89 2.95
N VAL A 253 11.11 -19.89 4.00
CA VAL A 253 10.01 -20.83 4.23
C VAL A 253 8.79 -20.07 4.72
N LYS A 254 7.61 -20.70 4.75
CA LYS A 254 6.43 -20.04 5.34
C LYS A 254 6.62 -19.84 6.85
N PHE A 255 5.94 -18.86 7.44
CA PHE A 255 6.10 -18.57 8.88
C PHE A 255 5.81 -19.78 9.78
N GLU A 256 4.90 -20.66 9.35
CA GLU A 256 4.47 -21.87 10.04
C GLU A 256 5.44 -23.06 9.88
N GLU A 257 6.44 -22.94 9.01
CA GLU A 257 7.43 -23.98 8.69
C GLU A 257 8.76 -23.69 9.41
N ASN A 258 9.64 -24.69 9.48
CA ASN A 258 10.96 -24.53 10.09
C ASN A 258 12.03 -24.18 9.06
N CYS A 259 12.95 -23.31 9.49
CA CYS A 259 14.32 -23.27 8.99
C CYS A 259 15.13 -24.26 9.84
#